data_AF-M6Q722-F1
#
_entry.id   AF-M6Q722-F1
#
_cell.length_a   1.000
_cell.length_b   1.000
_cell.length_c   1.000
_cell.angle_alpha   90.00
_cell.angle_beta   90.00
_cell.angle_gamma   90.00
#
_symmetry.space_group_name_H-M   'P 1'
#
loop_
_entity.id
_entity.type
_entity.pdbx_description
1 polymer ?
#
loop_
_entity_poly.entity_id
_entity_poly.type
_entity_poly.pdbx_seq_one_letter_code
_entity_poly.pdbx_strand_id
1 'polypeptide(L)'
;MINALPDLKALVGVKPSDLDMNDSVKLTTDKTEFEEFLESVADNALKLIQSWGYSVPAAPFPRELRRAEVLLVKAEIIEEHGLLDVVDPMEFQVGGQNGERRKMQKLSSEERGEKAASFRNRAYVTLFGRSPEPGSIFA
;
A
#
# COMPACT_ATOMS: atom_id res chain seq x y z
N MET A 1 -12.64 3.61 6.66
CA MET A 1 -12.04 4.05 5.37
C MET A 1 -12.25 5.54 5.05
N ILE A 2 -11.21 6.22 4.54
CA ILE A 2 -11.11 7.66 4.24
C ILE A 2 -11.40 7.94 2.75
N ASN A 3 -10.84 7.15 1.83
CA ASN A 3 -11.18 7.20 0.41
C ASN A 3 -12.45 6.39 0.13
N ALA A 4 -13.20 6.73 -0.92
CA ALA A 4 -14.26 5.84 -1.38
C ALA A 4 -13.62 4.55 -1.95
N LEU A 5 -14.29 3.40 -1.77
CA LEU A 5 -13.74 2.11 -2.22
C LEU A 5 -13.33 2.08 -3.70
N PRO A 6 -14.11 2.63 -4.65
CA PRO A 6 -13.70 2.66 -6.06
C PRO A 6 -12.43 3.49 -6.29
N ASP A 7 -12.27 4.59 -5.54
CA ASP A 7 -11.09 5.46 -5.65
C ASP A 7 -9.86 4.77 -5.06
N LEU A 8 -10.00 4.15 -3.89
CA LEU A 8 -8.92 3.42 -3.23
C LEU A 8 -8.39 2.30 -4.15
N LYS A 9 -9.30 1.55 -4.75
CA LYS A 9 -9.00 0.50 -5.72
C LYS A 9 -8.17 1.01 -6.90
N ALA A 10 -8.55 2.16 -7.47
CA ALA A 10 -7.81 2.78 -8.56
C ALA A 10 -6.43 3.32 -8.13
N LEU A 11 -6.33 3.91 -6.94
CA LEU A 11 -5.11 4.55 -6.42
C LEU A 11 -4.05 3.56 -5.92
N VAL A 12 -4.49 2.41 -5.40
CA VAL A 12 -3.60 1.33 -4.98
C VAL A 12 -2.89 0.74 -6.20
N GLY A 13 -3.60 0.60 -7.34
CA GLY A 13 -3.01 0.22 -8.62
C GLY A 13 -2.45 -1.21 -8.63
N VAL A 14 -3.06 -2.10 -7.83
CA VAL A 14 -2.74 -3.53 -7.76
C VAL A 14 -3.82 -4.29 -8.50
N LYS A 15 -3.44 -5.29 -9.29
CA LYS A 15 -4.43 -6.18 -9.90
C LYS A 15 -4.86 -7.21 -8.86
N PRO A 16 -6.16 -7.44 -8.66
CA PRO A 16 -6.67 -8.45 -7.74
C PRO A 16 -6.06 -9.84 -7.96
N SER A 17 -5.85 -10.21 -9.23
CA SER A 17 -5.25 -11.48 -9.63
C SER A 17 -3.81 -11.66 -9.14
N ASP A 18 -3.08 -10.56 -8.89
CA ASP A 18 -1.72 -10.63 -8.36
C ASP A 18 -1.71 -11.02 -6.87
N LEU A 19 -2.86 -10.92 -6.20
CA LEU A 19 -3.09 -11.32 -4.81
C LEU A 19 -3.90 -12.62 -4.70
N ASP A 20 -4.11 -13.32 -5.82
CA ASP A 20 -4.99 -14.49 -5.93
C ASP A 20 -6.46 -14.23 -5.51
N MET A 21 -6.94 -12.98 -5.67
CA MET A 21 -8.30 -12.56 -5.29
C MET A 21 -9.24 -12.36 -6.49
N ASN A 22 -10.53 -12.64 -6.30
CA ASN A 22 -11.59 -12.38 -7.27
C ASN A 22 -12.15 -10.96 -7.16
N ASP A 23 -12.28 -10.29 -8.30
CA ASP A 23 -12.83 -8.93 -8.39
C ASP A 23 -13.95 -8.79 -9.43
N SER A 24 -14.53 -9.91 -9.84
CA SER A 24 -15.57 -10.00 -10.87
C SER A 24 -16.91 -10.49 -10.32
N VAL A 25 -16.89 -11.21 -9.21
CA VAL A 25 -18.08 -11.81 -8.59
C VAL A 25 -18.30 -11.16 -7.24
N LYS A 26 -19.53 -10.69 -7.01
CA LYS A 26 -19.94 -10.18 -5.70
C LYS A 26 -20.21 -11.32 -4.74
N LEU A 27 -19.77 -11.13 -3.51
CA LEU A 27 -20.05 -11.97 -2.36
C LEU A 27 -21.43 -11.64 -1.78
N THR A 28 -21.81 -12.34 -0.72
CA THR A 28 -23.08 -12.11 -0.01
C THR A 28 -23.20 -10.72 0.62
N THR A 29 -22.07 -10.01 0.76
CA THR A 29 -21.94 -8.66 1.28
C THR A 29 -22.09 -7.57 0.22
N ASP A 30 -22.40 -7.94 -1.03
CA ASP A 30 -22.50 -7.06 -2.20
C ASP A 30 -21.16 -6.39 -2.62
N LYS A 31 -20.02 -6.89 -2.08
CA LYS A 31 -18.65 -6.52 -2.44
C LYS A 31 -17.92 -7.69 -3.10
N THR A 32 -16.88 -7.43 -3.89
CA THR A 32 -15.94 -8.47 -4.33
C THR A 32 -14.99 -8.88 -3.21
N GLU A 33 -14.29 -10.01 -3.36
CA GLU A 33 -13.26 -10.44 -2.40
C GLU A 33 -12.15 -9.38 -2.26
N PHE A 34 -11.73 -8.80 -3.39
CA PHE A 34 -10.74 -7.72 -3.37
C PHE A 34 -11.27 -6.45 -2.66
N GLU A 35 -12.55 -6.14 -2.83
CA GLU A 35 -13.19 -4.99 -2.19
C GLU A 35 -13.31 -5.16 -0.67
N GLU A 36 -13.68 -6.34 -0.18
CA GLU A 36 -13.66 -6.63 1.27
C GLU A 36 -12.25 -6.56 1.85
N PHE A 37 -11.27 -7.10 1.13
CA PHE A 37 -9.86 -7.01 1.52
C PHE A 37 -9.40 -5.55 1.64
N LEU A 38 -9.64 -4.72 0.61
CA LEU A 38 -9.25 -3.31 0.63
C LEU A 38 -9.93 -2.53 1.77
N GLU A 39 -11.18 -2.85 2.09
CA GLU A 39 -11.88 -2.23 3.21
C GLU A 39 -11.25 -2.61 4.56
N SER A 40 -10.94 -3.90 4.75
CA SER A 40 -10.26 -4.38 5.95
C SER A 40 -8.89 -3.71 6.14
N VAL A 41 -8.09 -3.66 5.09
CA VAL A 41 -6.76 -3.03 5.10
C VAL A 41 -6.86 -1.52 5.30
N ALA A 42 -7.86 -0.86 4.72
CA ALA A 42 -8.09 0.57 4.95
C ALA A 42 -8.50 0.89 6.39
N ASP A 43 -9.24 -0.01 7.05
CA ASP A 43 -9.57 0.12 8.46
C ASP A 43 -8.34 -0.09 9.35
N ASN A 44 -7.43 -0.99 8.98
CA ASN A 44 -6.12 -1.12 9.65
C ASN A 44 -5.27 0.13 9.47
N ALA A 45 -5.23 0.71 8.27
CA ALA A 45 -4.58 1.98 8.00
C ALA A 45 -5.14 3.11 8.88
N LEU A 46 -6.47 3.21 9.01
CA LEU A 46 -7.09 4.21 9.88
C LEU A 46 -6.70 4.04 11.35
N LYS A 47 -6.74 2.80 11.86
CA LYS A 47 -6.31 2.48 13.23
C LYS A 47 -4.84 2.85 13.45
N LEU A 48 -3.98 2.58 12.48
CA LEU A 48 -2.56 2.92 12.54
C LEU A 48 -2.36 4.44 12.59
N ILE A 49 -3.05 5.20 11.74
CA ILE A 49 -3.02 6.68 11.75
C ILE A 49 -3.45 7.23 13.12
N GLN A 50 -4.53 6.69 13.69
CA GLN A 50 -5.00 7.08 15.01
C GLN A 50 -3.99 6.72 16.11
N SER A 51 -3.33 5.56 16.01
CA SER A 51 -2.30 5.13 16.97
C SER A 51 -1.07 6.02 16.96
N TRP A 52 -0.78 6.71 15.85
CA TRP A 52 0.26 7.74 15.75
C TRP A 52 -0.14 9.06 16.43
N GLY A 53 -1.35 9.16 16.98
CA GLY A 53 -1.86 10.38 17.58
C GLY A 53 -2.33 11.42 16.56
N TYR A 54 -2.54 11.04 15.30
CA TYR A 54 -3.08 11.95 14.30
C TYR A 54 -4.57 12.21 14.56
N SER A 55 -4.95 13.47 14.74
CA SER A 55 -6.35 13.85 14.90
C SER A 55 -7.06 13.83 13.54
N VAL A 56 -7.81 12.76 13.28
CA VAL A 56 -8.58 12.58 12.05
C VAL A 56 -9.74 13.58 12.03
N PRO A 57 -9.77 14.57 11.10
CA PRO A 57 -10.87 15.52 11.00
C PRO A 57 -12.13 14.85 10.46
N ALA A 58 -13.29 15.47 10.67
CA ALA A 58 -14.52 15.07 9.99
C ALA A 58 -14.42 15.33 8.48
N ALA A 59 -15.23 14.61 7.70
CA ALA A 59 -15.31 14.81 6.26
C ALA A 59 -15.73 16.26 5.92
N PRO A 60 -15.18 16.87 4.85
CA PRO A 60 -14.30 16.27 3.84
C PRO A 60 -12.85 16.07 4.32
N PHE A 61 -12.29 14.89 4.04
CA PHE A 61 -10.93 14.56 4.48
C PHE A 61 -9.85 15.33 3.68
N PRO A 62 -8.78 15.80 4.36
CA PRO A 62 -7.62 16.39 3.70
C PRO A 62 -6.95 15.46 2.69
N ARG A 63 -6.27 16.05 1.72
CA ARG A 63 -5.56 15.29 0.67
C ARG A 63 -4.44 14.43 1.27
N GLU A 64 -3.77 14.94 2.29
CA GLU A 64 -2.67 14.31 3.00
C GLU A 64 -3.17 13.04 3.69
N LEU A 65 -4.33 13.11 4.33
CA LEU A 65 -4.98 11.97 4.98
C LEU A 65 -5.40 10.90 3.97
N ARG A 66 -6.04 11.30 2.85
CA ARG A 66 -6.37 10.37 1.75
C ARG A 66 -5.13 9.70 1.17
N ARG A 67 -4.04 10.45 1.01
CA ARG A 67 -2.77 9.91 0.49
C ARG A 67 -2.10 8.97 1.48
N ALA A 68 -2.16 9.28 2.77
CA ALA A 68 -1.61 8.43 3.82
C ALA A 68 -2.31 7.07 3.85
N GLU A 69 -3.65 7.02 3.73
CA GLU A 69 -4.38 5.75 3.61
C GLU A 69 -3.89 4.91 2.43
N VAL A 70 -3.78 5.49 1.24
CA VAL A 70 -3.28 4.76 0.04
C VAL A 70 -1.87 4.21 0.26
N LEU A 71 -0.98 4.98 0.90
CA LEU A 71 0.39 4.53 1.19
C LEU A 71 0.40 3.37 2.19
N LEU A 72 -0.45 3.42 3.21
CA LEU A 72 -0.57 2.36 4.22
C LEU A 72 -1.19 1.08 3.66
N VAL A 73 -2.23 1.20 2.84
CA VAL A 73 -2.80 0.04 2.13
C VAL A 73 -1.76 -0.63 1.23
N LYS A 74 -0.93 0.16 0.53
CA LYS A 74 0.20 -0.39 -0.24
C LYS A 74 1.23 -1.09 0.64
N ALA A 75 1.52 -0.57 1.83
CA ALA A 75 2.45 -1.20 2.76
C ALA A 75 1.96 -2.60 3.18
N GLU A 76 0.68 -2.71 3.55
CA GLU A 76 0.07 -3.97 4.00
C GLU A 76 0.04 -5.02 2.88
N ILE A 77 -0.36 -4.62 1.66
CA ILE A 77 -0.33 -5.51 0.48
C ILE A 77 1.08 -6.03 0.21
N ILE A 78 2.10 -5.16 0.27
CA ILE A 78 3.50 -5.55 0.03
C ILE A 78 3.98 -6.51 1.10
N GLU A 79 3.66 -6.26 2.36
CA GLU A 79 4.10 -7.08 3.49
C GLU A 79 3.47 -8.48 3.45
N GLU A 80 2.16 -8.57 3.21
CA GLU A 80 1.41 -9.83 3.25
C GLU A 80 1.59 -10.65 1.97
N HIS A 81 1.30 -10.07 0.82
CA HIS A 81 1.23 -10.80 -0.46
C HIS A 81 2.52 -10.68 -1.27
N GLY A 82 3.28 -9.60 -1.04
CA GLY A 82 4.30 -9.17 -1.98
C GLY A 82 3.67 -8.67 -3.29
N LEU A 83 4.35 -7.77 -3.97
CA LEU A 83 3.96 -7.33 -5.31
C LEU A 83 5.13 -7.59 -6.23
N LEU A 84 4.89 -8.38 -7.28
CA LEU A 84 5.90 -8.75 -8.27
C LEU A 84 6.47 -7.53 -9.03
N ASP A 85 5.77 -6.39 -8.99
CA ASP A 85 6.08 -5.18 -9.78
C ASP A 85 6.18 -3.88 -8.94
N VAL A 86 6.66 -3.94 -7.69
CA VAL A 86 7.18 -2.70 -7.06
C VAL A 86 8.56 -2.42 -7.64
N VAL A 87 8.58 -1.91 -8.87
CA VAL A 87 9.80 -1.55 -9.62
C VAL A 87 10.72 -0.74 -8.71
N ASP A 88 11.81 -1.37 -8.26
CA ASP A 88 12.99 -0.64 -7.88
C ASP A 88 13.71 -0.30 -9.19
N PRO A 89 13.89 0.97 -9.57
CA PRO A 89 14.70 1.33 -10.72
C PRO A 89 16.18 1.14 -10.34
N MET A 90 16.61 -0.11 -10.11
CA MET A 90 18.01 -0.47 -10.01
C MET A 90 18.39 -1.33 -11.22
N GLU A 91 19.19 -0.70 -12.08
CA GLU A 91 19.99 -1.26 -13.18
C GLU A 91 19.26 -1.64 -14.47
N PHE A 92 19.25 -0.69 -15.40
CA PHE A 92 19.20 -0.98 -16.83
C PHE A 92 20.51 -1.68 -17.23
N GLN A 93 20.48 -2.99 -17.50
CA GLN A 93 21.56 -3.64 -18.23
C GLN A 93 21.24 -3.59 -19.73
N VAL A 94 21.87 -2.66 -20.44
CA VAL A 94 21.71 -2.49 -21.90
C VAL A 94 22.45 -3.63 -22.60
N GLY A 95 21.81 -4.78 -22.72
CA GLY A 95 22.30 -5.93 -23.50
C GLY A 95 21.96 -5.76 -24.97
N GLY A 96 22.98 -5.70 -25.84
CA GLY A 96 22.79 -5.58 -27.28
C GLY A 96 22.01 -6.73 -27.93
N GLN A 97 21.31 -6.39 -29.02
CA GLN A 97 20.66 -7.21 -30.06
C GLN A 97 19.67 -8.34 -29.69
N ASN A 98 19.59 -8.78 -28.43
CA ASN A 98 18.60 -9.78 -28.00
C ASN A 98 17.80 -9.20 -26.83
N GLY A 99 16.48 -9.05 -27.03
CA GLY A 99 15.57 -8.28 -26.20
C GLY A 99 15.70 -8.48 -24.67
N GLU A 100 15.35 -7.41 -23.96
CA GLU A 100 15.34 -7.33 -22.50
C GLU A 100 14.60 -8.52 -21.87
N ARG A 101 15.33 -9.42 -21.18
CA ARG A 101 14.73 -10.42 -20.30
C ARG A 101 14.80 -9.91 -18.87
N ARG A 102 13.70 -9.34 -18.37
CA ARG A 102 13.54 -9.03 -16.95
C ARG A 102 13.31 -10.32 -16.18
N LYS A 103 14.24 -10.68 -15.31
CA LYS A 103 14.03 -11.76 -14.35
C LYS A 103 13.30 -11.13 -13.16
N MET A 104 11.98 -11.32 -13.09
CA MET A 104 11.20 -10.88 -11.92
C MET A 104 11.65 -11.70 -10.71
N GLN A 105 12.31 -11.06 -9.75
CA GLN A 105 12.64 -11.66 -8.46
C GLN A 105 11.53 -11.31 -7.46
N LYS A 106 10.94 -12.33 -6.83
CA LYS A 106 10.05 -12.10 -5.69
C LYS A 106 10.90 -11.56 -4.54
N LEU A 107 10.48 -10.45 -3.95
CA LEU A 107 11.09 -9.92 -2.73
C LEU A 107 11.01 -10.96 -1.61
N SER A 108 12.11 -11.12 -0.88
CA SER A 108 12.16 -11.89 0.36
C SER A 108 11.27 -11.25 1.44
N SER A 109 11.03 -11.96 2.53
CA SER A 109 10.22 -11.41 3.64
C SER A 109 10.83 -10.15 4.25
N GLU A 110 12.16 -10.08 4.31
CA GLU A 110 12.90 -8.93 4.84
C GLU A 110 12.77 -7.73 3.91
N GLU A 111 13.04 -7.90 2.61
CA GLU A 111 12.89 -6.84 1.61
C GLU A 111 11.44 -6.31 1.52
N ARG A 112 10.44 -7.18 1.70
CA ARG A 112 9.03 -6.77 1.79
C ARG A 112 8.77 -5.90 3.02
N GLY A 113 9.33 -6.29 4.18
CA GLY A 113 9.24 -5.52 5.41
C GLY A 113 9.87 -4.14 5.29
N GLU A 114 11.07 -4.04 4.70
CA GLU A 114 11.75 -2.77 4.45
C GLU A 114 10.96 -1.87 3.49
N LYS A 115 10.42 -2.44 2.42
CA LYS A 115 9.60 -1.68 1.46
C LYS A 115 8.30 -1.19 2.10
N ALA A 116 7.62 -2.04 2.85
CA ALA A 116 6.42 -1.68 3.61
C ALA A 116 6.73 -0.57 4.63
N ALA A 117 7.86 -0.67 5.36
CA ALA A 117 8.33 0.37 6.27
C ALA A 117 8.59 1.70 5.55
N SER A 118 9.16 1.69 4.35
CA SER A 118 9.32 2.90 3.53
C SER A 118 7.97 3.58 3.22
N PHE A 119 6.94 2.81 2.87
CA PHE A 119 5.59 3.34 2.67
C PHE A 119 4.97 3.88 3.95
N ARG A 120 5.11 3.18 5.09
CA ARG A 120 4.67 3.64 6.42
C ARG A 120 5.33 4.97 6.80
N ASN A 121 6.65 5.08 6.63
CA ASN A 121 7.41 6.29 6.90
C ASN A 121 6.97 7.46 6.01
N ARG A 122 6.73 7.22 4.71
CA ARG A 122 6.19 8.24 3.80
C ARG A 122 4.78 8.68 4.19
N ALA A 123 3.93 7.77 4.66
CA ALA A 123 2.60 8.12 5.17
C ALA A 123 2.71 8.99 6.42
N TYR A 124 3.58 8.63 7.37
CA TYR A 124 3.85 9.43 8.56
C TYR A 124 4.35 10.83 8.21
N VAL A 125 5.37 10.95 7.35
CA VAL A 125 5.86 12.26 6.88
C VAL A 125 4.78 13.06 6.17
N THR A 126 3.90 12.40 5.41
CA THR A 126 2.77 13.08 4.74
C THR A 126 1.80 13.70 5.74
N LEU A 127 1.58 13.05 6.88
CA LEU A 127 0.64 13.53 7.91
C LEU A 127 1.26 14.56 8.85
N PHE A 128 2.52 14.36 9.25
CA PHE A 128 3.16 15.14 10.31
C PHE A 128 4.23 16.12 9.81
N GLY A 129 4.62 16.06 8.54
CA GLY A 129 5.67 16.92 7.96
C GLY A 129 7.09 16.62 8.48
N ARG A 130 7.27 15.53 9.22
CA ARG A 130 8.55 15.11 9.83
C ARG A 130 8.70 13.60 9.83
N SER A 131 9.94 13.12 9.87
CA SER A 131 10.23 11.69 10.06
C SER A 131 9.86 11.23 11.47
N PRO A 132 9.50 9.94 11.65
CA PRO A 132 9.35 9.36 12.98
C PRO A 132 10.68 9.45 13.75
N GLU A 133 10.60 9.64 15.08
CA GLU A 133 11.79 9.76 15.92
C GLU A 133 12.48 8.38 16.08
N PRO A 134 13.82 8.30 16.00
CA PRO A 134 14.54 7.04 16.20
C PRO A 134 14.23 6.44 17.57
N GLY A 135 13.78 5.19 17.61
CA GLY A 135 13.45 4.50 18.86
C GLY A 135 12.06 4.83 19.43
N SER A 136 11.24 5.59 18.71
CA SER A 136 9.81 5.56 18.98
C SER A 136 9.25 4.20 18.54
N ILE A 137 8.12 3.79 19.12
CA ILE A 137 7.33 2.63 18.65
C ILE A 137 6.82 2.78 17.19
N PHE A 138 7.28 3.80 16.47
CA PHE A 138 6.89 4.18 15.11
C PHE A 138 8.01 3.94 14.09
N ALA A 139 9.23 3.54 14.52
CA ALA A 139 10.40 3.24 13.70
C ALA A 139 10.58 1.72 13.49
#